data_AF-A0A453PEG7-F1
#
_entry.id   AF-A0A453PEG7-F1
#
_cell.length_a   1.000
_cell.length_b   1.000
_cell.length_c   1.000
_cell.angle_alpha   90.00
_cell.angle_beta   90.00
_cell.angle_gamma   90.00
#
_symmetry.space_group_name_H-M   'P 1'
#
loop_
_entity.id
_entity.type
_entity.pdbx_description
1 polymer ?
#
loop_
_entity_poly.entity_id
_entity_poly.type
_entity_poly.pdbx_seq_one_letter_code
_entity_poly.pdbx_strand_id
1 'polypeptide(L)'
;FVTAFMQKECFEIYALVPGLLREEVHVQSDPAGRLVITGDPDQPDNPWGITAFKKVINLPLRIDPHQTSAVVTLHGQLFVRAPFGHPDM
;
A
#
# COMPACT_ATOMS: atom_id res chain seq x y z
N PHE A 1 6.02 -9.04 4.06
CA PHE A 1 4.77 -9.83 4.13
C PHE A 1 3.60 -8.92 3.82
N VAL A 2 2.62 -9.37 3.04
CA VAL A 2 1.44 -8.58 2.63
C VAL A 2 0.20 -9.44 2.68
N THR A 3 -0.86 -8.93 3.32
CA THR A 3 -2.17 -9.58 3.40
C THR A 3 -3.25 -8.59 3.00
N ALA A 4 -4.28 -9.06 2.30
CA ALA A 4 -5.46 -8.28 1.95
C ALA A 4 -6.72 -8.98 2.45
N PHE A 5 -7.62 -8.20 3.05
CA PHE A 5 -8.92 -8.66 3.53
C PHE A 5 -10.01 -7.89 2.79
N MET A 6 -11.07 -8.59 2.39
CA MET A 6 -12.26 -7.99 1.82
C MET A 6 -13.25 -7.69 2.95
N GLN A 7 -13.67 -6.43 3.06
CA GLN A 7 -14.73 -5.98 3.94
C GLN A 7 -15.99 -5.69 3.12
N LYS A 8 -17.08 -5.30 3.81
CA LYS A 8 -18.36 -4.99 3.17
C LYS A 8 -18.26 -3.92 2.07
N GLU A 9 -17.39 -2.93 2.24
CA GLU A 9 -17.33 -1.72 1.38
C GLU A 9 -15.91 -1.36 0.91
N CYS A 10 -14.90 -2.17 1.25
CA CYS A 10 -13.52 -1.88 0.92
C CYS A 10 -12.61 -3.12 1.02
N PHE A 11 -11.38 -2.96 0.54
CA PHE A 11 -10.27 -3.82 0.91
C PHE A 11 -9.42 -3.17 2.01
N GLU A 12 -8.95 -3.99 2.93
CA GLU A 12 -7.97 -3.65 3.95
C GLU A 12 -6.68 -4.42 3.68
N ILE A 13 -5.60 -3.70 3.39
CA ILE A 13 -4.29 -4.29 3.07
C ILE A 13 -3.34 -3.97 4.21
N TYR A 14 -2.66 -4.99 4.71
CA TYR A 14 -1.63 -4.89 5.73
C TYR A 14 -0.31 -5.36 5.15
N ALA A 15 0.73 -4.55 5.29
CA ALA A 15 2.06 -4.86 4.82
C ALA A 15 3.12 -4.51 5.87
N LEU A 16 4.19 -5.28 5.91
CA LEU A 16 5.38 -4.95 6.68
C LEU A 16 6.41 -4.28 5.76
N VAL A 17 6.82 -3.08 6.13
CA VAL A 17 7.83 -2.22 5.50
C VAL A 17 8.85 -1.76 6.56
N PRO A 18 9.55 -2.70 7.22
CA PRO A 18 10.48 -2.36 8.28
C PRO A 18 11.65 -1.52 7.76
N GLY A 19 12.15 -0.61 8.59
CA GLY A 19 13.34 0.21 8.27
C GLY A 19 13.11 1.32 7.25
N LEU A 20 11.85 1.60 6.87
CA LEU A 20 11.46 2.74 6.04
C LEU A 20 10.59 3.72 6.83
N LEU A 21 10.82 5.00 6.57
CA LEU A 21 9.99 6.11 7.02
C LEU A 21 8.72 6.21 6.16
N ARG A 22 7.76 7.00 6.63
CA ARG A 22 6.49 7.23 5.92
C ARG A 22 6.74 7.83 4.54
N GLU A 23 7.71 8.73 4.44
CA GLU A 23 8.05 9.50 3.25
C GLU A 23 8.70 8.62 2.18
N GLU A 24 9.38 7.55 2.60
CA GLU A 24 10.06 6.56 1.75
C GLU A 24 9.11 5.47 1.25
N VAL A 25 7.84 5.48 1.69
CA VAL A 25 6.82 4.50 1.30
C VAL A 25 5.72 5.17 0.48
N HIS A 26 5.59 4.72 -0.76
CA HIS A 26 4.57 5.21 -1.70
C HIS A 26 3.53 4.15 -2.01
N VAL A 27 2.27 4.55 -1.96
CA VAL A 27 1.13 3.72 -2.36
C VAL A 27 0.43 4.37 -3.55
N GLN A 28 0.27 3.61 -4.62
CA GLN A 28 -0.50 3.99 -5.79
C GLN A 28 -1.58 2.96 -6.04
N SER A 29 -2.74 3.40 -6.52
CA SER A 29 -3.84 2.52 -6.90
C SER A 29 -4.47 2.98 -8.20
N ASP A 30 -5.11 2.05 -8.90
CA ASP A 30 -5.96 2.34 -10.06
C ASP A 30 -7.37 1.74 -9.89
N PRO A 31 -8.36 2.22 -10.68
CA PRO A 31 -9.75 1.74 -10.56
C PRO A 31 -9.95 0.27 -10.89
N ALA A 32 -9.00 -0.38 -11.57
CA ALA A 32 -9.10 -1.79 -11.95
C ALA A 32 -8.77 -2.74 -10.79
N GLY A 33 -8.46 -2.22 -9.60
CA GLY A 33 -8.11 -3.03 -8.43
C GLY A 33 -6.61 -3.27 -8.30
N ARG A 34 -5.76 -2.57 -9.07
CA ARG A 34 -4.32 -2.69 -8.92
C ARG A 34 -3.83 -1.74 -7.84
N LEU A 35 -3.06 -2.27 -6.89
CA LEU A 35 -2.41 -1.50 -5.84
C LEU A 35 -0.90 -1.76 -5.88
N VAL A 36 -0.11 -0.69 -5.85
CA VAL A 36 1.36 -0.74 -5.90
C VAL A 36 1.90 -0.10 -4.63
N ILE A 37 2.69 -0.85 -3.90
CA ILE A 37 3.46 -0.37 -2.75
C ILE A 37 4.92 -0.32 -3.17
N THR A 38 5.54 0.83 -3.01
CA THR A 38 6.95 1.08 -3.32
C THR A 38 7.63 1.57 -2.05
N GLY A 39 8.80 1.02 -1.76
CA GLY A 39 9.69 1.54 -0.75
C GLY A 39 10.98 1.97 -1.41
N ASP A 40 11.39 3.20 -1.19
CA ASP A 40 12.63 3.75 -1.75
C ASP A 40 13.39 4.49 -0.63
N PRO A 41 14.41 3.86 -0.03
CA PRO A 41 15.21 4.50 1.00
C PRO A 41 15.97 5.71 0.46
N ASP A 42 15.92 6.85 1.15
CA ASP A 42 16.67 8.06 0.76
C ASP A 42 18.19 7.86 0.91
N GLN A 43 18.60 7.03 1.88
CA GLN A 43 19.99 6.73 2.14
C GLN A 43 20.40 5.39 1.50
N PRO A 44 21.42 5.37 0.62
CA PRO A 44 21.96 4.13 0.04
C PRO A 44 22.46 3.13 1.10
N ASP A 45 23.01 3.65 2.20
CA ASP A 45 23.47 2.89 3.37
C ASP A 45 22.41 2.91 4.48
N ASN A 46 21.18 2.50 4.17
CA ASN A 46 20.12 2.36 5.17
C ASN A 46 20.60 1.46 6.33
N PRO A 47 20.53 1.90 7.61
CA PRO A 47 21.08 1.16 8.76
C PRO A 47 20.50 -0.25 8.97
N TRP A 48 19.32 -0.51 8.41
CA TRP A 48 18.63 -1.79 8.45
C TRP A 48 18.88 -2.65 7.21
N GLY A 49 19.72 -2.18 6.27
CA GLY A 49 20.07 -2.88 5.03
C GLY A 49 18.91 -2.99 4.02
N ILE A 50 17.93 -2.09 4.10
CA ILE A 50 16.76 -2.11 3.24
C ILE A 50 17.13 -1.60 1.85
N THR A 51 16.79 -2.38 0.82
CA THR A 51 16.89 -1.98 -0.58
C THR A 51 15.53 -1.53 -1.11
N ALA A 52 15.53 -0.69 -2.14
CA ALA A 52 14.31 -0.31 -2.82
C ALA A 52 13.50 -1.53 -3.28
N PHE A 53 12.17 -1.47 -3.17
CA PHE A 53 11.29 -2.55 -3.57
C PHE A 53 10.01 -2.03 -4.21
N LYS A 54 9.39 -2.89 -5.02
CA LYS A 54 8.07 -2.68 -5.60
C LYS A 54 7.21 -3.92 -5.42
N LYS A 55 6.07 -3.77 -4.77
CA LYS A 55 5.08 -4.83 -4.58
C LYS A 55 3.79 -4.46 -5.28
N VAL A 56 3.36 -5.31 -6.21
CA VAL A 56 2.06 -5.19 -6.87
C VAL A 56 1.07 -6.16 -6.22
N ILE A 57 -0.12 -5.67 -5.94
CA ILE A 57 -1.26 -6.41 -5.40
C ILE A 57 -2.41 -6.22 -6.39
N ASN A 58 -2.99 -7.32 -6.86
CA ASN A 58 -4.17 -7.28 -7.72
C ASN A 58 -5.38 -7.70 -6.88
N LEU A 59 -6.26 -6.75 -6.62
CA LEU A 59 -7.50 -6.97 -5.89
C LEU A 59 -8.56 -7.51 -6.86
N PRO A 60 -9.46 -8.39 -6.41
CA PRO A 60 -10.42 -9.04 -7.28
C PRO A 60 -11.59 -8.14 -7.73
N LEU A 61 -11.73 -6.94 -7.15
CA LEU A 61 -12.81 -5.98 -7.45
C LEU A 61 -12.24 -4.58 -7.69
N ARG A 62 -13.02 -3.75 -8.39
CA ARG A 62 -12.71 -2.33 -8.61
C ARG A 62 -12.67 -1.56 -7.30
N ILE A 63 -11.80 -0.57 -7.25
CA ILE A 63 -11.63 0.33 -6.10
C ILE A 63 -11.72 1.78 -6.52
N ASP A 64 -11.96 2.68 -5.57
CA ASP A 64 -11.85 4.12 -5.77
C ASP A 64 -10.43 4.58 -5.37
N PRO A 65 -9.54 4.90 -6.33
CA PRO A 65 -8.19 5.36 -6.03
C PRO A 65 -8.17 6.73 -5.35
N HIS A 66 -9.17 7.59 -5.58
CA HIS A 66 -9.23 8.92 -4.98
C HIS A 66 -9.57 8.88 -3.49
N GLN A 67 -10.30 7.84 -3.06
CA GLN A 67 -10.58 7.58 -1.65
C GLN A 67 -9.68 6.50 -1.02
N THR A 68 -8.70 5.98 -1.77
CA THR A 68 -7.70 5.07 -1.21
C THR A 68 -6.79 5.82 -0.26
N SER A 69 -6.59 5.31 0.95
CA SER A 69 -5.74 5.93 1.97
C SER A 69 -4.73 4.94 2.54
N ALA A 70 -3.56 5.44 2.92
CA ALA A 70 -2.46 4.65 3.46
C ALA A 70 -1.86 5.32 4.70
N VAL A 71 -1.57 4.50 5.71
CA VAL A 71 -0.92 4.92 6.97
C VAL A 71 0.22 3.97 7.27
N VAL A 72 1.40 4.52 7.50
CA VAL A 72 2.58 3.80 8.00
C VAL A 72 2.76 4.11 9.48
N THR A 73 2.92 3.09 10.31
CA THR A 73 3.29 3.25 11.71
C THR A 73 4.80 3.42 11.86
N LEU A 74 5.24 3.98 12.99
CA LEU A 74 6.67 4.10 13.34
C LEU A 74 7.40 2.75 13.42
N HIS A 75 6.68 1.63 13.48
CA HIS A 75 7.24 0.29 13.53
C HIS A 75 7.28 -0.40 12.16
N GLY A 76 7.08 0.34 11.07
CA GLY A 76 7.12 -0.20 9.71
C GLY A 76 5.93 -1.08 9.37
N GLN A 77 4.76 -0.82 9.97
CA GLN A 77 3.51 -1.46 9.57
C GLN A 77 2.72 -0.51 8.68
N LEU A 78 2.47 -0.92 7.44
CA LEU A 78 1.65 -0.21 6.48
C LEU A 78 0.24 -0.77 6.50
N PHE A 79 -0.74 0.09 6.68
CA PHE A 79 -2.16 -0.17 6.48
C PHE A 79 -2.66 0.64 5.29
N VAL A 80 -3.39 0.00 4.37
CA VAL A 80 -4.04 0.65 3.24
C VAL A 80 -5.52 0.29 3.23
N ARG A 81 -6.37 1.31 3.15
CA ARG A 81 -7.81 1.16 2.95
C ARG A 81 -8.15 1.55 1.53
N ALA A 82 -8.69 0.63 0.76
CA ALA A 82 -9.09 0.84 -0.64
C ALA A 82 -10.62 0.62 -0.78
N PRO A 83 -11.44 1.68 -0.73
CA PRO A 83 -12.89 1.60 -0.91
C PRO A 83 -13.25 0.99 -2.26
N PHE A 84 -14.37 0.27 -2.35
CA PHE A 84 -14.85 -0.20 -3.65
C PHE A 84 -15.25 0.98 -4.55
N GLY A 85 -14.97 0.85 -5.83
CA GLY A 85 -15.39 1.84 -6.83
C GLY A 85 -16.91 1.82 -7.00
N HIS A 86 -17.53 2.99 -7.12
CA HIS A 86 -18.92 3.07 -7.57
C HIS A 86 -19.01 2.69 -9.06
N PRO A 87 -20.10 2.04 -9.49
CA PRO A 87 -20.27 1.62 -10.88
C PRO A 87 -20.40 2.76 -11.90
N ASP A 88 -20.58 4.01 -11.45
CA ASP A 88 -20.90 5.17 -12.29
C ASP A 88 -19.70 6.11 -12.56
N MET A 89 -18.47 5.62 -12.46
CA MET A 89 -17.26 6.36 -12.87
C MET A 89 -16.39 5.56 -13.86
#